data_AF-A0A6J1X288-F1
#
_entry.id   AF-A0A6J1X288-F1
#
_cell.length_a   1.000
_cell.length_b   1.000
_cell.length_c   1.000
_cell.angle_alpha   90.00
_cell.angle_beta   90.00
_cell.angle_gamma   90.00
#
_symmetry.space_group_name_H-M   'P 1'
#
loop_
_entity.id
_entity.type
_entity.pdbx_description
1 polymer ?
#
loop_
_entity_poly.entity_id
_entity_poly.type
_entity_poly.pdbx_seq_one_letter_code
_entity_poly.pdbx_strand_id
1 'polypeptide(L)'
;MLSRVFESSKNLDDVALHHLIDALCKLSNEAMELAYSNREPSLFAVAKLLETGLANMHRIEVIWRPITNHLLEVCQHPHIRMREWGVEAITYLVQAAFQYHHNNPELVTEVSRFQFESSQQLIK
;
A
#
# COMPACT_ATOMS: atom_id res chain seq x y z
N MET A 1 -8.81 1.92 19.84
CA MET A 1 -9.60 2.97 19.15
C MET A 1 -9.01 3.32 17.79
N LEU A 2 -7.69 3.52 17.65
CA LEU A 2 -7.02 3.74 16.35
C LEU A 2 -7.00 2.52 15.41
N SER A 3 -6.97 1.28 15.92
CA SER A 3 -7.01 0.07 15.06
C SER A 3 -8.27 0.02 14.18
N ARG A 4 -9.41 0.44 14.73
CA ARG A 4 -10.69 0.46 14.00
C ARG A 4 -10.70 1.41 12.81
N VAL A 5 -9.92 2.50 12.84
CA VAL A 5 -9.90 3.48 11.75
C VAL A 5 -9.36 2.85 10.47
N PHE A 6 -8.21 2.21 10.57
CA PHE A 6 -7.56 1.59 9.40
C PHE A 6 -8.29 0.34 8.93
N GLU A 7 -8.86 -0.46 9.83
CA GLU A 7 -9.77 -1.56 9.46
C GLU A 7 -11.05 -1.04 8.77
N SER A 8 -11.57 0.11 9.20
CA SER A 8 -12.76 0.73 8.60
C SER A 8 -12.48 1.47 7.30
N SER A 9 -11.21 1.63 6.91
CA SER A 9 -10.82 2.33 5.68
C SER A 9 -11.42 1.71 4.42
N LYS A 10 -11.78 0.42 4.46
CA LYS A 10 -12.55 -0.29 3.42
C LYS A 10 -13.91 0.35 3.09
N ASN A 11 -14.44 1.18 3.99
CA ASN A 11 -15.71 1.87 3.82
C ASN A 11 -15.55 3.31 3.30
N LEU A 12 -14.31 3.82 3.20
CA LEU A 12 -14.05 5.14 2.64
C LEU A 12 -14.25 5.12 1.12
N ASP A 13 -14.70 6.23 0.54
CA ASP A 13 -14.56 6.41 -0.91
C ASP A 13 -13.09 6.55 -1.32
N ASP A 14 -12.81 6.47 -2.62
CA ASP A 14 -11.44 6.46 -3.13
C ASP A 14 -10.71 7.79 -2.86
N VAL A 15 -11.42 8.91 -2.84
CA VAL A 15 -10.84 10.24 -2.57
C VAL A 15 -10.39 10.34 -1.12
N ALA A 16 -11.26 9.97 -0.18
CA ALA A 16 -10.95 9.94 1.25
C ALA A 16 -9.85 8.92 1.57
N LEU A 17 -9.85 7.77 0.90
CA LEU A 17 -8.79 6.77 1.02
C LEU A 17 -7.44 7.32 0.52
N HIS A 18 -7.42 8.03 -0.61
CA HIS A 18 -6.20 8.68 -1.10
C HIS A 18 -5.68 9.73 -0.11
N HIS A 19 -6.54 10.55 0.47
CA HIS A 19 -6.14 11.52 1.51
C HIS A 19 -5.59 10.83 2.77
N LEU A 20 -6.18 9.70 3.18
CA LEU A 20 -5.67 8.91 4.29
C LEU A 20 -4.25 8.38 4.00
N ILE A 21 -4.04 7.79 2.82
CA ILE A 21 -2.74 7.26 2.41
C ILE A 21 -1.71 8.39 2.32
N ASP A 22 -2.04 9.51 1.68
CA ASP A 22 -1.15 10.68 1.56
C ASP A 22 -0.75 11.24 2.94
N ALA A 23 -1.69 11.32 3.89
CA ALA A 23 -1.40 11.74 5.25
C ALA A 23 -0.45 10.77 5.97
N LEU A 24 -0.62 9.47 5.78
CA LEU A 24 0.28 8.48 6.35
C LEU A 24 1.67 8.52 5.70
N CYS A 25 1.77 8.71 4.39
CA CYS A 25 3.05 8.87 3.70
C CYS A 25 3.81 10.09 4.23
N LYS A 26 3.14 11.24 4.40
CA LYS A 26 3.74 12.44 5.00
C LYS A 26 4.24 12.19 6.43
N LEU A 27 3.42 11.57 7.27
CA LEU A 27 3.82 11.22 8.64
C LEU A 27 5.01 10.25 8.67
N SER A 28 5.05 9.29 7.75
CA SER A 28 6.18 8.38 7.61
C SER A 28 7.44 9.12 7.16
N ASN A 29 7.33 10.07 6.25
CA ASN A 29 8.47 10.88 5.80
C ASN A 29 9.03 11.72 6.95
N GLU A 30 8.18 12.35 7.76
CA GLU A 30 8.63 13.05 8.97
C GLU A 30 9.40 12.13 9.92
N ALA A 31 8.95 10.90 10.11
CA ALA A 31 9.65 9.90 10.91
C ALA A 31 10.98 9.45 10.28
N MET A 32 11.04 9.32 8.94
CA MET A 32 12.26 9.02 8.18
C MET A 32 13.29 10.13 8.36
N GLU A 33 12.87 11.39 8.20
CA GLU A 33 13.74 12.56 8.37
C GLU A 33 14.42 12.59 9.74
N LEU A 34 13.67 12.27 10.81
CA LEU A 34 14.21 12.18 12.16
C LEU A 34 15.25 11.06 12.32
N ALA A 35 15.11 9.95 11.58
CA ALA A 35 16.02 8.81 11.65
C ALA A 35 17.37 9.04 10.95
N TYR A 36 17.49 10.02 10.04
CA TYR A 36 18.80 10.43 9.53
C TYR A 36 19.72 10.97 10.64
N SER A 37 19.14 11.51 11.72
CA SER A 37 19.89 11.96 12.90
C SER A 37 20.23 10.82 13.88
N ASN A 38 20.17 9.56 13.43
CA ASN A 38 20.41 8.34 14.21
C ASN A 38 19.52 8.22 15.47
N ARG A 39 18.37 8.90 15.46
CA ARG A 39 17.31 8.74 16.46
C ARG A 39 16.45 7.54 16.06
N GLU A 40 15.86 6.89 17.04
CA GLU A 40 14.90 5.83 16.81
C GLU A 40 13.64 6.40 16.11
N PRO A 41 13.32 6.00 14.87
CA PRO A 41 12.13 6.47 14.18
C PRO A 41 10.87 5.84 14.75
N SER A 42 9.77 6.60 14.70
CA SER A 42 8.43 6.02 14.83
C SER A 42 8.09 5.20 13.60
N LEU A 43 7.72 3.93 13.79
CA LEU A 43 7.29 3.02 12.73
C LEU A 43 5.77 3.00 12.54
N PHE A 44 5.05 3.83 13.30
CA PHE A 44 3.59 3.85 13.33
C PHE A 44 2.98 4.06 11.93
N ALA A 45 3.48 5.03 11.18
CA ALA A 45 2.93 5.35 9.86
C ALA A 45 3.10 4.21 8.86
N VAL A 46 4.27 3.55 8.85
CA VAL A 46 4.55 2.37 8.00
C VAL A 46 3.60 1.21 8.35
N ALA A 47 3.43 0.93 9.64
CA ALA A 47 2.48 -0.10 10.10
C ALA A 47 1.03 0.21 9.67
N LYS A 48 0.63 1.49 9.74
CA LYS A 48 -0.72 1.91 9.33
C LYS A 48 -0.93 1.94 7.82
N LEU A 49 0.10 2.21 7.03
CA LEU A 49 0.07 2.03 5.58
C LEU A 49 -0.16 0.56 5.23
N LEU A 50 0.53 -0.36 5.90
CA LEU A 50 0.33 -1.80 5.70
C LEU A 50 -1.10 -2.22 6.06
N GLU A 51 -1.59 -1.87 7.25
CA GLU A 51 -2.97 -2.18 7.67
C GLU A 51 -4.01 -1.64 6.68
N THR A 52 -3.80 -0.41 6.19
CA THR A 52 -4.67 0.22 5.18
C THR A 52 -4.63 -0.56 3.86
N GLY A 53 -3.44 -0.97 3.41
CA GLY A 53 -3.29 -1.78 2.21
C GLY A 53 -4.05 -3.11 2.31
N LEU A 54 -3.84 -3.84 3.41
CA LEU A 54 -4.49 -5.13 3.66
C LEU A 54 -6.02 -5.02 3.71
N ALA A 55 -6.55 -3.98 4.36
CA ALA A 55 -8.00 -3.77 4.45
C ALA A 55 -8.67 -3.44 3.10
N ASN A 56 -7.89 -2.95 2.12
CA ASN A 56 -8.38 -2.45 0.83
C ASN A 56 -7.96 -3.30 -0.37
N MET A 57 -7.60 -4.57 -0.17
CA MET A 57 -7.21 -5.50 -1.25
C MET A 57 -8.26 -5.64 -2.36
N HIS A 58 -9.54 -5.49 -2.02
CA HIS A 58 -10.66 -5.53 -2.97
C HIS A 58 -10.63 -4.41 -4.02
N ARG A 59 -9.86 -3.35 -3.80
CA ARG A 59 -9.67 -2.22 -4.72
C ARG A 59 -8.19 -1.90 -4.89
N ILE A 60 -7.40 -2.96 -5.10
CA ILE A 60 -5.94 -2.91 -5.19
C ILE A 60 -5.43 -1.84 -6.17
N GLU A 61 -6.15 -1.58 -7.27
CA GLU A 61 -5.77 -0.56 -8.26
C GLU A 61 -5.66 0.86 -7.68
N VAL A 62 -6.48 1.18 -6.66
CA VAL A 62 -6.49 2.49 -5.97
C VAL A 62 -5.29 2.61 -5.01
N ILE A 63 -5.01 1.55 -4.27
CA ILE A 63 -4.06 1.59 -3.15
C ILE A 63 -2.63 1.18 -3.54
N TRP A 64 -2.46 0.38 -4.60
CA TRP A 64 -1.21 -0.36 -4.83
C TRP A 64 -0.03 0.57 -5.07
N ARG A 65 -0.14 1.45 -6.07
CA ARG A 65 0.93 2.39 -6.42
C ARG A 65 1.34 3.30 -5.26
N PRO A 66 0.41 4.05 -4.60
CA PRO A 66 0.82 4.98 -3.56
C PRO A 66 1.45 4.27 -2.35
N ILE A 67 0.95 3.10 -1.95
CA ILE A 67 1.51 2.37 -0.81
C ILE A 67 2.85 1.71 -1.17
N THR A 68 2.93 0.99 -2.30
CA THR A 68 4.16 0.26 -2.65
C THR A 68 5.32 1.21 -2.98
N ASN A 69 5.06 2.33 -3.65
CA ASN A 69 6.09 3.35 -3.88
C ASN A 69 6.67 3.86 -2.56
N HIS A 70 5.80 4.24 -1.61
CA HIS A 70 6.25 4.72 -0.30
C HIS A 70 7.03 3.65 0.48
N LEU A 71 6.56 2.40 0.51
CA LEU A 71 7.28 1.31 1.17
C LEU A 71 8.65 1.04 0.53
N LEU A 72 8.77 1.17 -0.80
CA LEU A 72 10.05 1.05 -1.50
C LEU A 72 11.02 2.20 -1.16
N GLU A 73 10.53 3.40 -0.88
CA GLU A 73 11.34 4.50 -0.35
C GLU A 73 11.83 4.19 1.07
N VAL A 74 10.96 3.66 1.94
CA VAL A 74 11.32 3.22 3.30
C VAL A 74 12.41 2.12 3.25
N CYS A 75 12.32 1.18 2.31
CA CYS A 75 13.32 0.12 2.09
C CYS A 75 14.73 0.66 1.77
N GLN A 76 14.82 1.87 1.21
CA GLN A 76 16.09 2.48 0.80
C GLN A 76 16.71 3.35 1.90
N HIS A 77 16.03 3.52 3.03
CA HIS A 77 16.48 4.40 4.10
C HIS A 77 17.81 3.93 4.74
N PRO A 78 18.75 4.81 5.12
CA PRO A 78 20.02 4.38 5.74
C PRO A 78 19.88 3.81 7.16
N HIS A 79 18.80 4.12 7.87
CA HIS A 79 18.51 3.55 9.19
C HIS A 79 18.02 2.10 9.08
N ILE A 80 18.75 1.16 9.70
CA ILE A 80 18.52 -0.29 9.59
C ILE A 80 17.07 -0.69 9.91
N ARG A 81 16.53 -0.20 11.01
CA ARG A 81 15.18 -0.56 11.45
C ARG A 81 14.07 -0.11 10.50
N MET A 82 14.27 1.02 9.79
CA MET A 82 13.28 1.46 8.80
C MET A 82 13.31 0.54 7.60
N ARG A 83 14.49 0.16 7.13
CA ARG A 83 14.61 -0.79 6.01
C ARG A 83 13.97 -2.13 6.35
N GLU A 84 14.28 -2.68 7.51
CA GLU A 84 13.72 -3.96 7.96
C GLU A 84 12.20 -3.93 7.93
N TRP A 85 11.60 -2.87 8.50
CA TRP A 85 10.15 -2.69 8.49
C TRP A 85 9.57 -2.44 7.10
N GLY A 86 10.24 -1.66 6.26
CA GLY A 86 9.82 -1.44 4.88
C GLY A 86 9.78 -2.75 4.09
N VAL A 87 10.84 -3.56 4.22
CA VAL A 87 10.97 -4.87 3.54
C VAL A 87 9.92 -5.85 4.05
N GLU A 88 9.69 -5.92 5.36
CA GLU A 88 8.65 -6.79 5.93
C GLU A 88 7.26 -6.36 5.45
N ALA A 89 6.96 -5.06 5.48
CA ALA A 89 5.67 -4.52 5.05
C ALA A 89 5.39 -4.77 3.56
N ILE A 90 6.34 -4.47 2.65
CA ILE A 90 6.14 -4.70 1.22
C ILE A 90 6.01 -6.20 0.93
N THR A 91 6.79 -7.05 1.59
CA THR A 91 6.71 -8.50 1.42
C THR A 91 5.34 -9.03 1.82
N TYR A 92 4.84 -8.62 2.98
CA TYR A 92 3.54 -9.04 3.46
C TYR A 92 2.40 -8.52 2.57
N LEU A 93 2.48 -7.27 2.12
CA LEU A 93 1.49 -6.67 1.21
C LEU A 93 1.42 -7.43 -0.12
N VAL A 94 2.58 -7.79 -0.70
CA VAL A 94 2.66 -8.57 -1.94
C VAL A 94 2.07 -9.97 -1.75
N GLN A 95 2.40 -10.65 -0.65
CA GLN A 95 1.83 -11.96 -0.32
C GLN A 95 0.31 -11.89 -0.20
N ALA A 96 -0.20 -10.88 0.50
CA ALA A 96 -1.64 -10.65 0.65
C ALA A 96 -2.33 -10.37 -0.69
N ALA A 97 -1.71 -9.60 -1.58
CA ALA A 97 -2.24 -9.35 -2.92
C ALA A 97 -2.37 -10.65 -3.74
N PHE A 98 -1.32 -11.48 -3.76
CA PHE A 98 -1.37 -12.78 -4.44
C PHE A 98 -2.45 -13.69 -3.85
N GLN A 99 -2.53 -13.76 -2.52
CA GLN A 99 -3.55 -14.57 -1.85
C GLN A 99 -4.96 -14.07 -2.13
N TYR A 100 -5.17 -12.75 -2.18
CA TYR A 100 -6.44 -12.16 -2.56
C TYR A 100 -6.84 -12.53 -3.99
N HIS A 101 -5.93 -12.42 -4.96
CA HIS A 101 -6.20 -12.82 -6.34
C HIS A 101 -6.47 -14.31 -6.48
N HIS A 102 -5.75 -15.17 -5.75
CA HIS A 102 -5.98 -16.60 -5.75
C HIS A 102 -7.38 -16.97 -5.23
N ASN A 103 -7.85 -16.25 -4.21
CA ASN A 103 -9.16 -16.49 -3.60
C ASN A 103 -10.33 -15.88 -4.39
N ASN A 104 -10.06 -14.98 -5.34
CA ASN A 104 -11.08 -14.29 -6.15
C ASN A 104 -10.72 -14.36 -7.66
N PRO A 105 -10.69 -15.57 -8.26
CA PRO A 105 -10.19 -15.79 -9.62
C PRO A 105 -11.01 -15.09 -10.72
N GLU A 106 -12.29 -14.82 -10.47
CA GLU A 106 -13.18 -14.08 -11.36
C GLU A 106 -12.66 -12.66 -11.67
N LEU A 107 -12.07 -11.98 -10.68
CA LEU A 107 -11.54 -10.62 -10.84
C LEU A 107 -10.31 -10.56 -11.75
N VAL A 108 -9.47 -11.60 -11.74
CA VAL A 108 -8.26 -11.69 -12.58
C VAL A 108 -8.62 -11.92 -14.05
N THR A 109 -9.69 -12.69 -14.26
CA THR A 109 -10.17 -13.05 -15.59
C THR A 109 -10.79 -11.84 -16.29
N GLU A 110 -11.52 -10.99 -15.56
CA GLU A 110 -12.11 -9.77 -16.10
C GLU A 110 -11.06 -8.73 -16.52
N VAL A 111 -10.05 -8.44 -15.68
CA VAL A 111 -8.97 -7.49 -16.02
C VAL A 111 -8.22 -7.92 -17.29
N SER A 112 -7.91 -9.22 -17.40
CA SER A 112 -7.25 -9.79 -18.58
C SER A 112 -8.12 -9.62 -19.84
N ARG A 113 -9.44 -9.76 -19.70
CA ARG A 113 -10.41 -9.59 -20.78
C ARG A 113 -10.52 -8.13 -21.23
N PHE A 114 -10.62 -7.19 -20.28
CA PHE A 114 -10.69 -5.76 -20.58
C PHE A 114 -9.41 -5.23 -21.24
N GLN A 115 -8.24 -5.69 -20.80
CA GLN A 115 -6.96 -5.35 -21.46
C GLN A 115 -6.88 -5.92 -22.88
N PHE A 116 -7.36 -7.14 -23.09
CA PHE A 116 -7.42 -7.76 -24.42
C PHE A 116 -8.37 -7.00 -25.36
N GLU A 117 -9.56 -6.63 -24.89
CA GLU A 117 -10.55 -5.87 -25.68
C GLU A 117 -10.06 -4.46 -26.02
N SER A 118 -9.41 -3.77 -25.07
CA SER A 118 -8.82 -2.44 -25.28
C SER A 118 -7.70 -2.47 -26.31
N SER A 119 -6.90 -3.54 -26.32
CA SER A 119 -5.82 -3.74 -27.30
C SER A 119 -6.35 -4.00 -28.71
N GLN A 120 -7.53 -4.61 -28.87
CA GLN A 120 -8.15 -4.80 -30.19
C GLN A 120 -8.80 -3.53 -30.76
N GLN A 121 -9.25 -2.60 -29.91
CA GLN A 121 -9.83 -1.33 -30.37
C GLN A 121 -8.78 -0.36 -30.93
N LEU A 122 -7.51 -0.47 -30.53
CA LEU A 122 -6.40 0.34 -31.04
C LEU A 122 -5.90 -0.10 -32.43
N ILE A 123 -6.39 -1.22 -32.98
CA ILE A 123 -5.98 -1.80 -34.28
C ILE A 123 -7.01 -1.53 -35.38
N LYS A 124 -8.10 -0.79 -35.09
CA LYS A 124 -9.10 -0.34 -36.08
C LYS A 124 -9.02 1.16 -36.28
#